data_AF-A0A538K1J3-F1
#
_entry.id   AF-A0A538K1J3-F1
#
_cell.length_a   1.000
_cell.length_b   1.000
_cell.length_c   1.000
_cell.angle_alpha   90.00
_cell.angle_beta   90.00
_cell.angle_gamma   90.00
#
_symmetry.space_group_name_H-M   'P 1'
#
loop_
_entity.id
_entity.type
_entity.pdbx_description
1 polymer ?
#
loop_
_entity_poly.entity_id
_entity_poly.type
_entity_poly.pdbx_seq_one_letter_code
_entity_poly.pdbx_strand_id
1 'polypeptide(L)'
;MAAVLVDGLLTVDPARETYRVPGGGVTEIRLAGDDRLRIVDRHGGQVAEVRGGLEAVGLTKDPRADSARLFGPESTPGTEVELTADRDTRLLVGAPGGRVIDGELPPSELLIEIRRAAPRPRDEVELPAPLAEPRLDFRIDAATARSYEVKAGEFIQILDVKGKQCSDFLAFHSDKLAAGIERGLDATVTRTLMGNAYPQPGLHGKFYDLDMVPLVEVVRDTVGRHDTFALACQAKYYEDLGYPGHINCTDNFNGALSRFEIAPRKGWEALNFFYNTAFDCDMQLVSDEPWSRPGDYVMLRALNDLVCASSACPDDIDPSNAWEVTDVHVRVYSPQNRFSVAIARRVTADAPAVLTKETAFHARTSALTKSFVEYRGYWLPHCFNNEGAIAEYWACREKLAVMDLSPLRKWEVLGPDAETLMQRIVTRDIRKLAVGQVVYTALCNETGGMIDDATVFRLGQDNFRFVGGDEYDGV
;
A
#
# COMPACT_ATOMS: atom_id res chain seq x y z
N MET A 1 35.14 -0.99 -8.07
CA MET A 1 33.67 -1.04 -8.04
C MET A 1 33.14 0.12 -8.86
N ALA A 2 32.05 -0.07 -9.60
CA ALA A 2 31.36 1.03 -10.27
C ALA A 2 30.70 1.93 -9.21
N ALA A 3 30.91 3.25 -9.29
CA ALA A 3 30.14 4.19 -8.48
C ALA A 3 28.71 4.22 -9.02
N VAL A 4 27.74 3.99 -8.14
CA VAL A 4 26.32 4.11 -8.49
C VAL A 4 25.86 5.48 -8.02
N LEU A 5 25.24 6.23 -8.94
CA LEU A 5 24.51 7.44 -8.57
C LEU A 5 23.21 6.98 -7.91
N VAL A 6 23.09 7.22 -6.61
CA VAL A 6 21.87 6.98 -5.85
C VAL A 6 21.29 8.33 -5.45
N ASP A 7 19.96 8.46 -5.45
CA ASP A 7 19.33 9.60 -4.80
C ASP A 7 19.43 9.44 -3.29
N GLY A 8 19.54 10.57 -2.58
CA GLY A 8 19.61 10.56 -1.12
C GLY A 8 18.23 10.29 -0.55
N LEU A 9 18.20 9.61 0.60
CA LEU A 9 16.97 9.48 1.36
C LEU A 9 16.59 10.88 1.86
N LEU A 10 15.47 11.41 1.34
CA LEU A 10 14.95 12.70 1.79
C LEU A 10 14.46 12.53 3.22
N THR A 11 14.98 13.36 4.12
CA THR A 11 14.45 13.42 5.48
C THR A 11 13.17 14.28 5.50
N VAL A 12 12.51 14.34 6.64
CA VAL A 12 11.33 15.20 6.86
C VAL A 12 11.61 16.67 6.49
N ASP A 13 12.85 17.14 6.69
CA ASP A 13 13.30 18.45 6.23
C ASP A 13 13.63 18.38 4.72
N PRO A 14 12.92 19.10 3.83
CA PRO A 14 13.19 19.12 2.38
C PRO A 14 14.55 19.73 2.04
N ALA A 15 15.19 20.37 3.03
CA ALA A 15 16.56 20.82 2.93
C ALA A 15 17.57 19.74 3.37
N ARG A 16 17.17 18.55 3.80
CA ARG A 16 18.11 17.52 4.30
C ARG A 16 17.91 16.16 3.62
N GLU A 17 19.04 15.62 3.17
CA GLU A 17 19.15 14.30 2.53
C GLU A 17 20.21 13.47 3.25
N THR A 18 20.04 12.15 3.30
CA THR A 18 21.04 11.23 3.86
C THR A 18 21.46 10.16 2.86
N TYR A 19 22.74 9.81 2.87
CA TYR A 19 23.33 8.77 2.04
C TYR A 19 24.18 7.84 2.90
N ARG A 20 24.28 6.57 2.48
CA ARG A 20 25.16 5.59 3.08
C ARG A 20 26.29 5.22 2.11
N VAL A 21 27.49 5.04 2.63
CA VAL A 21 28.60 4.39 1.91
C VAL A 21 28.88 3.07 2.62
N PRO A 22 28.58 1.92 2.00
CA PRO A 22 28.86 0.63 2.61
C PRO A 22 30.37 0.43 2.75
N GLY A 23 30.80 -0.31 3.77
CA GLY A 23 32.21 -0.66 3.96
C GLY A 23 32.79 -1.37 2.73
N GLY A 24 33.91 -0.87 2.21
CA GLY A 24 34.53 -1.28 0.95
C GLY A 24 33.92 -0.64 -0.31
N GLY A 25 32.87 0.17 -0.18
CA GLY A 25 32.11 0.76 -1.28
C GLY A 25 32.43 2.23 -1.57
N VAL A 26 31.75 2.74 -2.60
CA VAL A 26 31.82 4.15 -3.06
C VAL A 26 30.44 4.62 -3.49
N THR A 27 30.03 5.81 -3.05
CA THR A 27 28.77 6.47 -3.42
C THR A 27 29.06 7.78 -4.15
N GLU A 28 28.39 8.03 -5.29
CA GLU A 28 28.45 9.32 -6.01
C GLU A 28 27.28 10.21 -5.58
N ILE A 29 27.59 11.47 -5.24
CA ILE A 29 26.63 12.46 -4.76
C ILE A 29 26.70 13.72 -5.62
N ARG A 30 25.54 14.30 -5.94
CA ARG A 30 25.44 15.63 -6.55
C ARG A 30 25.25 16.70 -5.49
N LEU A 31 26.06 17.75 -5.53
CA LEU A 31 25.99 18.92 -4.65
C LEU A 31 25.77 20.16 -5.52
N ALA A 32 24.84 21.02 -5.10
CA ALA A 32 24.72 22.38 -5.63
C ALA A 32 25.64 23.33 -4.85
N GLY A 33 25.90 24.51 -5.38
CA GLY A 33 26.54 25.59 -4.62
C GLY A 33 25.83 25.86 -3.28
N ASP A 34 26.62 26.11 -2.24
CA ASP A 34 26.25 26.35 -0.84
C ASP A 34 25.65 25.15 -0.08
N ASP A 35 25.49 23.99 -0.72
CA ASP A 35 25.10 22.76 -0.01
C ASP A 35 26.16 22.41 1.04
N ARG A 36 25.71 22.07 2.25
CA ARG A 36 26.59 21.60 3.34
C ARG A 36 26.48 20.11 3.46
N LEU A 37 27.58 19.39 3.55
CA LEU A 37 27.58 17.96 3.81
C LEU A 37 28.35 17.62 5.09
N ARG A 38 27.92 16.59 5.78
CA ARG A 38 28.52 16.04 6.99
C ARG A 38 28.74 14.56 6.78
N ILE A 39 29.99 14.09 6.88
CA ILE A 39 30.37 12.68 6.74
C ILE A 39 30.75 12.17 8.13
N VAL A 40 30.09 11.11 8.59
CA VAL A 40 30.21 10.57 9.94
C VAL A 40 30.64 9.11 9.90
N ASP A 41 31.72 8.79 10.60
CA ASP A 41 32.06 7.42 10.99
C ASP A 41 31.39 7.09 12.32
N ARG A 42 30.32 6.29 12.25
CA ARG A 42 29.54 5.93 13.44
C ARG A 42 30.23 4.88 14.33
N HIS A 43 31.16 4.11 13.76
CA HIS A 43 31.73 2.93 14.41
C HIS A 43 33.19 3.13 14.83
N GLY A 44 33.86 4.15 14.31
CA GLY A 44 35.26 4.44 14.57
C GLY A 44 36.18 3.57 13.73
N GLY A 45 37.36 4.10 13.41
CA GLY A 45 38.40 3.41 12.66
C GLY A 45 38.12 3.23 11.16
N GLN A 46 37.00 3.72 10.64
CA GLN A 46 36.72 3.67 9.21
C GLN A 46 37.48 4.77 8.47
N VAL A 47 38.19 4.39 7.41
CA VAL A 47 38.79 5.36 6.50
C VAL A 47 37.70 5.99 5.65
N ALA A 48 37.67 7.32 5.57
CA ALA A 48 36.84 8.05 4.64
C ALA A 48 37.71 8.77 3.59
N GLU A 49 37.44 8.50 2.32
CA GLU A 49 38.11 9.16 1.19
C GLU A 49 37.09 9.83 0.29
N VAL A 50 37.44 11.00 -0.25
CA VAL A 50 36.59 11.76 -1.16
C VAL A 50 37.31 12.11 -2.45
N ARG A 51 36.58 12.16 -3.57
CA ARG A 51 37.09 12.56 -4.88
C ARG A 51 36.07 13.40 -5.64
N GLY A 52 36.50 14.52 -6.21
CA GLY A 52 35.67 15.43 -7.01
C GLY A 52 35.61 16.85 -6.43
N GLY A 53 35.87 17.87 -7.26
CA GLY A 53 35.76 19.29 -6.86
C GLY A 53 36.68 19.78 -5.73
N LEU A 54 37.76 19.06 -5.39
CA LEU A 54 38.63 19.34 -4.24
C LEU A 54 39.78 20.30 -4.58
N GLU A 55 39.50 21.61 -4.61
CA GLU A 55 40.55 22.64 -4.75
C GLU A 55 40.90 23.37 -3.45
N ALA A 56 40.13 23.26 -2.36
CA ALA A 56 40.30 24.20 -1.24
C ALA A 56 40.09 23.66 0.20
N VAL A 57 40.40 22.41 0.50
CA VAL A 57 40.45 21.97 1.91
C VAL A 57 41.84 21.44 2.19
N GLY A 58 42.46 21.85 3.30
CA GLY A 58 43.82 21.50 3.73
C GLY A 58 44.03 20.01 4.05
N LEU A 59 43.42 19.14 3.25
CA LEU A 59 43.55 17.70 3.24
C LEU A 59 44.87 17.35 2.56
N THR A 60 45.61 16.42 3.17
CA THR A 60 46.87 15.93 2.64
C THR A 60 46.60 15.19 1.33
N LYS A 61 46.85 15.82 0.18
CA LYS A 61 46.87 15.14 -1.12
C LYS A 61 48.05 14.17 -1.12
N ASP A 62 47.80 12.87 -1.19
CA ASP A 62 48.84 11.91 -1.55
C ASP A 62 49.24 12.21 -3.01
N PRO A 63 50.51 12.52 -3.32
CA PRO A 63 50.96 12.78 -4.69
C PRO A 63 50.71 11.64 -5.68
N ARG A 64 50.30 10.46 -5.21
CA ARG A 64 49.99 9.26 -6.00
C ARG A 64 48.51 8.90 -6.06
N ALA A 65 47.60 9.63 -5.40
CA ALA A 65 46.17 9.33 -5.36
C ALA A 65 45.29 10.52 -5.79
N ASP A 66 44.26 10.25 -6.59
CA ASP A 66 43.26 11.23 -7.03
C ASP A 66 42.16 11.51 -5.97
N SER A 67 42.37 11.12 -4.70
CA SER A 67 41.42 11.27 -3.59
C SER A 67 42.05 11.99 -2.39
N ALA A 68 41.21 12.62 -1.58
CA ALA A 68 41.60 13.22 -0.31
C ALA A 68 41.03 12.41 0.86
N ARG A 69 41.86 12.10 1.86
CA ARG A 69 41.44 11.36 3.07
C ARG A 69 40.93 12.34 4.12
N LEU A 70 39.75 12.07 4.67
CA LEU A 70 39.11 12.91 5.70
C LEU A 70 39.48 12.46 7.12
N PHE A 71 39.37 11.16 7.39
CA PHE A 71 39.77 10.51 8.64
C PHE A 71 40.12 9.03 8.39
N GLY A 72 40.65 8.34 9.40
CA GLY A 72 41.30 7.04 9.23
C GLY A 72 41.23 6.12 10.46
N PRO A 73 42.10 5.09 10.55
CA PRO A 73 41.98 4.01 11.53
C PRO A 73 42.04 4.42 13.01
N GLU A 74 42.60 5.60 13.29
CA GLU A 74 42.69 6.16 14.65
C GLU A 74 41.46 6.98 15.04
N SER A 75 40.45 7.06 14.18
CA SER A 75 39.22 7.81 14.46
C SER A 75 38.38 7.09 15.51
N THR A 76 37.78 7.87 16.42
CA THR A 76 36.84 7.35 17.42
C THR A 76 35.43 7.24 16.83
N PRO A 77 34.55 6.38 17.38
CA PRO A 77 33.14 6.37 17.00
C PRO A 77 32.50 7.76 17.10
N GLY A 78 31.76 8.17 16.06
CA GLY A 78 31.18 9.51 15.94
C GLY A 78 32.11 10.57 15.36
N THR A 79 33.29 10.20 14.84
CA THR A 79 34.16 11.14 14.14
C THR A 79 33.46 11.67 12.89
N GLU A 80 33.53 12.99 12.67
CA GLU A 80 32.83 13.63 11.55
C GLU A 80 33.63 14.75 10.91
N VAL A 81 33.32 15.01 9.64
CA VAL A 81 33.83 16.16 8.90
C VAL A 81 32.66 16.85 8.20
N GLU A 82 32.59 18.16 8.35
CA GLU A 82 31.67 19.02 7.60
C GLU A 82 32.39 19.71 6.44
N LEU A 83 31.76 19.71 5.26
CA LEU A 83 32.24 20.37 4.05
C LEU A 83 31.10 21.23 3.47
N THR A 84 31.44 22.30 2.77
CA THR A 84 30.47 23.11 2.00
C THR A 84 30.88 23.09 0.53
N ALA A 85 29.92 22.95 -0.37
CA ALA A 85 30.15 23.00 -1.79
C ALA A 85 30.17 24.44 -2.28
N ASP A 86 31.31 24.94 -2.77
CA ASP A 86 31.38 26.32 -3.30
C ASP A 86 30.67 26.49 -4.65
N ARG A 87 30.37 25.39 -5.34
CA ARG A 87 29.74 25.34 -6.66
C ARG A 87 29.12 23.97 -6.90
N ASP A 88 28.30 23.88 -7.93
CA ASP A 88 27.76 22.62 -8.42
C ASP A 88 28.88 21.62 -8.73
N THR A 89 28.86 20.48 -8.06
CA THR A 89 29.91 19.47 -8.17
C THR A 89 29.37 18.07 -7.95
N ARG A 90 30.17 17.08 -8.37
CA ARG A 90 29.95 15.66 -8.06
C ARG A 90 31.03 15.22 -7.10
N LEU A 91 30.62 14.62 -5.99
CA LEU A 91 31.50 14.13 -4.95
C LEU A 91 31.35 12.61 -4.87
N LEU A 92 32.45 11.90 -5.07
CA LEU A 92 32.57 10.48 -4.75
C LEU A 92 33.03 10.37 -3.30
N VAL A 93 32.30 9.64 -2.48
CA VAL A 93 32.69 9.31 -1.10
C VAL A 93 32.90 7.81 -1.00
N GLY A 94 34.09 7.41 -0.59
CA GLY A 94 34.50 6.01 -0.44
C GLY A 94 34.77 5.67 1.02
N ALA A 95 34.35 4.46 1.41
CA ALA A 95 34.68 3.84 2.67
C ALA A 95 35.63 2.65 2.42
N PRO A 96 36.90 2.89 2.01
CA PRO A 96 37.79 1.80 1.63
C PRO A 96 38.03 0.82 2.79
N GLY A 97 38.16 -0.46 2.45
CA GLY A 97 38.42 -1.54 3.39
C GLY A 97 39.52 -2.48 2.92
N GLY A 98 40.31 -3.00 3.86
CA GLY A 98 41.30 -4.05 3.62
C GLY A 98 40.69 -5.45 3.49
N ARG A 99 41.52 -6.45 3.20
CA ARG A 99 41.11 -7.86 3.26
C ARG A 99 41.17 -8.30 4.73
N VAL A 100 40.08 -8.85 5.26
CA VAL A 100 39.92 -9.32 6.67
C VAL A 100 40.76 -10.58 6.98
N ILE A 101 41.91 -10.78 6.35
CA ILE A 101 42.69 -12.02 6.44
C ILE A 101 43.66 -11.98 7.63
N ASP A 102 44.01 -10.81 8.15
CA ASP A 102 45.09 -10.64 9.15
C ASP A 102 44.66 -9.99 10.48
N GLY A 103 43.40 -10.18 10.89
CA GLY A 103 42.90 -9.66 12.19
C GLY A 103 42.53 -8.17 12.21
N GLU A 104 42.51 -7.53 11.04
CA GLU A 104 41.98 -6.17 10.86
C GLU A 104 40.45 -6.15 11.07
N LEU A 105 39.93 -5.03 11.59
CA LEU A 105 38.49 -4.82 11.68
C LEU A 105 37.88 -4.77 10.27
N PRO A 106 36.69 -5.38 10.06
CA PRO A 106 35.99 -5.26 8.79
C PRO A 106 35.66 -3.78 8.52
N PRO A 107 35.69 -3.33 7.25
CA PRO A 107 35.29 -1.96 6.95
C PRO A 107 33.85 -1.73 7.37
N SER A 108 33.62 -0.62 8.04
CA SER A 108 32.29 -0.18 8.46
C SER A 108 31.77 0.92 7.54
N GLU A 109 30.50 1.26 7.70
CA GLU A 109 29.81 2.24 6.86
C GLU A 109 30.16 3.69 7.20
N LEU A 110 30.00 4.58 6.23
CA LEU A 110 29.93 6.02 6.45
C LEU A 110 28.50 6.51 6.25
N LEU A 111 28.04 7.37 7.17
CA LEU A 111 26.80 8.13 7.00
C LEU A 111 27.14 9.50 6.42
N ILE A 112 26.39 9.95 5.42
CA ILE A 112 26.52 11.28 4.82
C ILE A 112 25.20 12.00 5.00
N GLU A 113 25.23 13.20 5.57
CA GLU A 113 24.07 14.07 5.72
C GLU A 113 24.31 15.33 4.89
N ILE A 114 23.42 15.64 3.96
CA ILE A 114 23.49 16.87 3.16
C ILE A 114 22.39 17.79 3.62
N ARG A 115 22.74 19.05 3.86
CA ARG A 115 21.82 20.17 4.01
C ARG A 115 21.88 21.04 2.74
N ARG A 116 20.84 20.95 1.93
CA ARG A 116 20.64 21.71 0.69
C ARG A 116 20.46 23.19 0.97
N ALA A 117 21.17 24.04 0.22
CA ALA A 117 21.00 25.49 0.30
C ALA A 117 19.64 25.93 -0.25
N ALA A 118 19.21 25.30 -1.35
CA ALA A 118 17.87 25.39 -1.88
C ALA A 118 17.16 24.05 -1.63
N PRO A 119 16.14 23.99 -0.75
CA PRO A 119 15.36 22.78 -0.55
C PRO A 119 14.79 22.27 -1.87
N ARG A 120 14.81 20.97 -2.11
CA ARG A 120 14.16 20.42 -3.32
C ARG A 120 12.67 20.74 -3.25
N PRO A 121 12.06 21.31 -4.31
CA PRO A 121 10.63 21.51 -4.33
C PRO A 121 9.96 20.13 -4.23
N ARG A 122 9.03 19.98 -3.27
CA ARG A 122 8.15 18.81 -3.24
C ARG A 122 7.20 18.95 -4.43
N ASP A 123 7.08 17.94 -5.28
CA ASP A 123 6.04 17.95 -6.30
C ASP A 123 4.68 18.06 -5.62
N GLU A 124 4.02 19.21 -5.76
CA GLU A 124 2.67 19.42 -5.26
C GLU A 124 1.69 18.71 -6.21
N VAL A 125 1.22 17.54 -5.79
CA VAL A 125 0.12 16.84 -6.49
C VAL A 125 -1.19 17.42 -5.99
N GLU A 126 -2.01 17.91 -6.93
CA GLU A 126 -3.37 18.36 -6.63
C GLU A 126 -4.21 17.16 -6.17
N LEU A 127 -4.73 17.24 -4.94
CA LEU A 127 -5.56 16.19 -4.37
C LEU A 127 -6.94 16.16 -5.04
N PRO A 128 -7.57 14.97 -5.14
CA PRO A 128 -8.98 14.89 -5.47
C PRO A 128 -9.82 15.72 -4.50
N ALA A 129 -10.87 16.35 -5.03
CA ALA A 129 -11.83 17.10 -4.23
C ALA A 129 -12.39 16.24 -3.09
N PRO A 130 -12.62 16.80 -1.89
CA PRO A 130 -13.28 16.10 -0.80
C PRO A 130 -14.63 15.50 -1.22
N LEU A 131 -14.95 14.31 -0.70
CA LEU A 131 -16.23 13.63 -1.01
C LEU A 131 -17.43 14.33 -0.37
N ALA A 132 -17.17 15.14 0.66
CA ALA A 132 -18.07 16.04 1.37
C ALA A 132 -17.22 17.07 2.13
N GLU A 133 -17.83 18.02 2.82
CA GLU A 133 -17.09 18.93 3.71
C GLU A 133 -16.42 18.14 4.85
N PRO A 134 -15.08 18.12 4.94
CA PRO A 134 -14.38 17.39 5.99
C PRO A 134 -14.35 18.18 7.30
N ARG A 135 -14.53 17.48 8.43
CA ARG A 135 -14.29 18.05 9.77
C ARG A 135 -12.79 18.21 10.03
N LEU A 136 -12.01 17.21 9.62
CA LEU A 136 -10.54 17.25 9.62
C LEU A 136 -10.06 17.01 8.20
N ASP A 137 -9.11 17.82 7.75
CA ASP A 137 -8.43 17.68 6.46
C ASP A 137 -6.97 18.05 6.69
N PHE A 138 -6.07 17.06 6.60
CA PHE A 138 -4.66 17.31 6.83
C PHE A 138 -3.75 16.32 6.11
N ARG A 139 -2.56 16.83 5.81
CA ARG A 139 -1.40 16.12 5.28
C ARG A 139 -0.62 15.45 6.42
N ILE A 140 -0.16 14.23 6.19
CA ILE A 140 0.89 13.56 6.97
C ILE A 140 2.12 13.56 6.07
N ASP A 141 3.15 14.28 6.49
CA ASP A 141 4.38 14.40 5.73
C ASP A 141 5.07 13.03 5.62
N ALA A 142 5.75 12.81 4.49
CA ALA A 142 6.65 11.68 4.26
C ALA A 142 7.50 11.35 5.50
N ALA A 143 7.60 10.07 5.82
CA ALA A 143 8.36 9.56 6.97
C ALA A 143 7.90 10.09 8.35
N THR A 144 6.66 10.56 8.49
CA THR A 144 6.09 11.00 9.79
C THR A 144 4.81 10.27 10.15
N ALA A 145 4.32 10.48 11.37
CA ALA A 145 2.99 10.04 11.79
C ALA A 145 2.25 11.16 12.50
N ARG A 146 0.92 11.09 12.44
CA ARG A 146 0.04 12.02 13.14
C ARG A 146 -1.10 11.29 13.80
N SER A 147 -1.36 11.66 15.05
CA SER A 147 -2.53 11.19 15.80
C SER A 147 -3.68 12.19 15.72
N TYR A 148 -4.91 11.70 15.81
CA TYR A 148 -6.14 12.47 15.68
C TYR A 148 -7.30 11.74 16.35
N GLU A 149 -8.32 12.50 16.74
CA GLU A 149 -9.51 11.95 17.41
C GLU A 149 -10.71 11.91 16.45
N VAL A 150 -11.49 10.84 16.56
CA VAL A 150 -12.69 10.61 15.76
C VAL A 150 -13.84 10.17 16.66
N LYS A 151 -15.06 10.58 16.30
CA LYS A 151 -16.28 10.24 17.02
C LYS A 151 -16.98 9.05 16.39
N ALA A 152 -17.72 8.30 17.20
CA ALA A 152 -18.52 7.17 16.72
C ALA A 152 -19.41 7.60 15.54
N GLY A 153 -19.36 6.83 14.45
CA GLY A 153 -20.09 7.07 13.22
C GLY A 153 -19.39 7.97 12.20
N GLU A 154 -18.29 8.65 12.56
CA GLU A 154 -17.50 9.43 11.60
C GLU A 154 -16.80 8.53 10.57
N PHE A 155 -16.48 9.11 9.41
CA PHE A 155 -15.76 8.40 8.36
C PHE A 155 -14.32 8.92 8.27
N ILE A 156 -13.35 8.02 8.30
CA ILE A 156 -11.92 8.32 8.15
C ILE A 156 -11.52 7.92 6.74
N GLN A 157 -11.04 8.85 5.94
CA GLN A 157 -10.49 8.60 4.63
C GLN A 157 -8.97 8.78 4.69
N ILE A 158 -8.23 7.72 4.40
CA ILE A 158 -6.75 7.74 4.30
C ILE A 158 -6.42 7.60 2.82
N LEU A 159 -5.78 8.61 2.25
CA LEU A 159 -5.50 8.72 0.82
C LEU A 159 -4.00 8.67 0.56
N ASP A 160 -3.63 7.93 -0.46
CA ASP A 160 -2.31 7.96 -1.06
C ASP A 160 -2.23 9.16 -2.03
N VAL A 161 -1.22 10.02 -1.85
CA VAL A 161 -1.13 11.31 -2.56
C VAL A 161 -0.55 11.14 -3.94
N LYS A 162 0.59 10.45 -4.01
CA LYS A 162 1.37 10.28 -5.24
C LYS A 162 1.24 8.86 -5.81
N GLY A 163 0.47 7.99 -5.15
CA GLY A 163 0.48 6.57 -5.45
C GLY A 163 1.69 5.90 -4.82
N LYS A 164 1.59 4.58 -4.68
CA LYS A 164 2.63 3.72 -4.13
C LYS A 164 3.13 4.03 -2.71
N GLN A 165 2.48 4.93 -1.97
CA GLN A 165 2.82 5.20 -0.57
C GLN A 165 1.95 4.38 0.36
N CYS A 166 2.59 3.58 1.21
CA CYS A 166 1.91 2.84 2.25
C CYS A 166 1.66 3.66 3.52
N SER A 167 0.60 3.30 4.24
CA SER A 167 0.22 3.95 5.49
C SER A 167 -0.13 2.93 6.55
N ASP A 168 0.58 2.97 7.68
CA ASP A 168 0.17 2.21 8.86
C ASP A 168 -0.92 2.99 9.60
N PHE A 169 -1.88 2.28 10.18
CA PHE A 169 -2.97 2.86 10.94
C PHE A 169 -3.20 2.15 12.26
N LEU A 170 -3.37 2.95 13.31
CA LEU A 170 -3.70 2.53 14.67
C LEU A 170 -5.02 3.18 15.10
N ALA A 171 -5.77 2.46 15.91
CA ALA A 171 -6.98 2.96 16.56
C ALA A 171 -7.09 2.41 17.97
N PHE A 172 -7.52 3.24 18.91
CA PHE A 172 -7.72 2.92 20.31
C PHE A 172 -9.04 3.50 20.80
N HIS A 173 -9.70 2.79 21.71
CA HIS A 173 -10.90 3.28 22.39
C HIS A 173 -10.59 4.51 23.25
N SER A 174 -11.20 5.67 22.96
CA SER A 174 -10.97 6.91 23.72
C SER A 174 -11.39 6.80 25.18
N ASP A 175 -12.51 6.16 25.46
CA ASP A 175 -13.05 5.96 26.80
C ASP A 175 -12.21 4.99 27.64
N LYS A 176 -11.74 3.90 27.04
CA LYS A 176 -10.82 2.95 27.70
C LYS A 176 -9.47 3.61 27.98
N LEU A 177 -8.93 4.39 27.04
CA LEU A 177 -7.70 5.16 27.26
C LEU A 177 -7.84 6.16 28.41
N ALA A 178 -8.97 6.87 28.51
CA ALA A 178 -9.24 7.78 29.63
C ALA A 178 -9.32 7.06 30.99
N ALA A 179 -9.62 5.76 30.99
CA ALA A 179 -9.59 4.89 32.16
C ALA A 179 -8.21 4.23 32.40
N GLY A 180 -7.18 4.56 31.62
CA GLY A 180 -5.84 3.96 31.70
C GLY A 180 -5.78 2.53 31.13
N ILE A 181 -6.76 2.14 30.32
CA ILE A 181 -6.84 0.81 29.70
C ILE A 181 -6.50 0.94 28.21
N GLU A 182 -5.30 0.53 27.83
CA GLU A 182 -4.90 0.46 26.42
C GLU A 182 -5.60 -0.71 25.71
N ARG A 183 -6.60 -0.38 24.90
CA ARG A 183 -7.23 -1.31 23.95
C ARG A 183 -7.22 -0.68 22.58
N GLY A 184 -6.19 -1.08 21.83
CA GLY A 184 -6.03 -0.77 20.43
C GLY A 184 -6.51 -1.92 19.56
N LEU A 185 -6.40 -1.69 18.26
CA LEU A 185 -6.59 -2.71 17.25
C LEU A 185 -5.69 -3.94 17.51
N ASP A 186 -6.27 -5.12 17.37
CA ASP A 186 -5.60 -6.41 17.46
C ASP A 186 -5.82 -7.17 16.16
N ALA A 187 -4.73 -7.41 15.43
CA ALA A 187 -4.84 -8.00 14.12
C ALA A 187 -5.11 -9.51 14.19
N THR A 188 -4.68 -10.19 15.26
CA THR A 188 -4.91 -11.63 15.44
C THR A 188 -6.39 -11.93 15.71
N VAL A 189 -7.00 -11.17 16.62
CA VAL A 189 -8.44 -11.24 16.90
C VAL A 189 -9.21 -10.90 15.64
N THR A 190 -8.82 -9.83 14.94
CA THR A 190 -9.47 -9.42 13.70
C THR A 190 -9.46 -10.54 12.66
N ARG A 191 -8.29 -11.13 12.35
CA ARG A 191 -8.20 -12.22 11.36
C ARG A 191 -8.99 -13.45 11.79
N THR A 192 -9.01 -13.75 13.08
CA THR A 192 -9.75 -14.90 13.64
C THR A 192 -11.26 -14.71 13.50
N LEU A 193 -11.77 -13.52 13.84
CA LEU A 193 -13.21 -13.24 13.76
C LEU A 193 -13.69 -13.04 12.32
N MET A 194 -12.87 -12.42 11.47
CA MET A 194 -13.25 -12.17 10.07
C MET A 194 -12.98 -13.37 9.16
N GLY A 195 -12.11 -14.31 9.56
CA GLY A 195 -11.73 -15.45 8.73
C GLY A 195 -10.96 -15.05 7.47
N ASN A 196 -10.33 -13.88 7.47
CA ASN A 196 -9.63 -13.31 6.33
C ASN A 196 -8.32 -12.64 6.79
N ALA A 197 -7.29 -12.66 5.95
CA ALA A 197 -6.00 -12.03 6.20
C ALA A 197 -6.09 -10.50 6.30
N TYR A 198 -7.05 -9.88 5.59
CA TYR A 198 -7.41 -8.47 5.75
C TYR A 198 -8.92 -8.26 5.54
N PRO A 199 -9.62 -7.57 6.47
CA PRO A 199 -11.04 -7.23 6.33
C PRO A 199 -11.36 -6.36 5.11
N GLN A 200 -12.31 -6.80 4.28
CA GLN A 200 -12.75 -6.11 3.07
C GLN A 200 -14.14 -5.47 3.27
N PRO A 201 -14.50 -4.39 2.55
CA PRO A 201 -15.83 -3.80 2.63
C PRO A 201 -16.96 -4.85 2.55
N GLY A 202 -17.97 -4.71 3.41
CA GLY A 202 -19.11 -5.64 3.48
C GLY A 202 -19.07 -6.52 4.73
N LEU A 203 -19.49 -7.79 4.60
CA LEU A 203 -19.72 -8.69 5.74
C LEU A 203 -18.50 -8.87 6.65
N HIS A 204 -17.30 -8.86 6.08
CA HIS A 204 -16.04 -9.11 6.76
C HIS A 204 -15.19 -7.84 6.90
N GLY A 205 -15.81 -6.67 7.05
CA GLY A 205 -15.12 -5.37 7.01
C GLY A 205 -14.66 -4.79 8.34
N LYS A 206 -14.80 -5.51 9.46
CA LYS A 206 -14.57 -4.96 10.81
C LYS A 206 -13.21 -5.33 11.39
N PHE A 207 -12.67 -4.41 12.18
CA PHE A 207 -11.45 -4.59 12.96
C PHE A 207 -11.77 -4.51 14.45
N TYR A 208 -11.08 -5.33 15.24
CA TYR A 208 -11.41 -5.59 16.63
C TYR A 208 -10.23 -5.32 17.55
N ASP A 209 -10.52 -5.05 18.83
CA ASP A 209 -9.52 -5.06 19.90
C ASP A 209 -9.38 -6.47 20.51
N LEU A 210 -8.48 -6.59 21.48
CA LEU A 210 -8.25 -7.83 22.23
C LEU A 210 -9.49 -8.31 23.01
N ASP A 211 -10.42 -7.41 23.34
CA ASP A 211 -11.67 -7.74 24.03
C ASP A 211 -12.79 -8.11 23.03
N MET A 212 -12.47 -8.26 21.73
CA MET A 212 -13.40 -8.55 20.63
C MET A 212 -14.45 -7.45 20.40
N VAL A 213 -14.15 -6.21 20.80
CA VAL A 213 -14.99 -5.05 20.53
C VAL A 213 -14.57 -4.43 19.20
N PRO A 214 -15.49 -4.15 18.25
CA PRO A 214 -15.11 -3.62 16.95
C PRO A 214 -14.80 -2.12 17.02
N LEU A 215 -13.67 -1.67 16.47
CA LEU A 215 -13.25 -0.26 16.45
C LEU A 215 -13.69 0.45 15.18
N VAL A 216 -13.37 -0.12 14.02
CA VAL A 216 -13.62 0.47 12.71
C VAL A 216 -14.17 -0.58 11.74
N GLU A 217 -14.91 -0.11 10.75
CA GLU A 217 -15.41 -0.89 9.62
C GLU A 217 -14.90 -0.26 8.31
N VAL A 218 -14.23 -1.02 7.44
CA VAL A 218 -13.90 -0.53 6.09
C VAL A 218 -15.21 -0.46 5.30
N VAL A 219 -15.54 0.74 4.84
CA VAL A 219 -16.71 0.98 4.00
C VAL A 219 -16.33 1.18 2.55
N ARG A 220 -15.14 1.69 2.25
CA ARG A 220 -14.68 1.80 0.86
C ARG A 220 -13.20 1.51 0.74
N ASP A 221 -12.84 0.81 -0.32
CA ASP A 221 -11.45 0.50 -0.63
C ASP A 221 -11.25 0.68 -2.14
N THR A 222 -10.34 1.56 -2.55
CA THR A 222 -10.04 1.77 -3.98
C THR A 222 -8.80 1.03 -4.49
N VAL A 223 -8.15 0.24 -3.62
CA VAL A 223 -6.89 -0.45 -3.91
C VAL A 223 -7.06 -1.96 -3.88
N GLY A 224 -7.75 -2.50 -2.87
CA GLY A 224 -8.03 -3.93 -2.73
C GLY A 224 -6.87 -4.75 -2.14
N ARG A 225 -5.76 -4.12 -1.77
CA ARG A 225 -4.52 -4.77 -1.31
C ARG A 225 -3.92 -4.03 -0.13
N HIS A 226 -3.90 -4.71 1.01
CA HIS A 226 -3.49 -4.22 2.32
C HIS A 226 -3.01 -5.41 3.16
N ASP A 227 -2.43 -5.13 4.32
CA ASP A 227 -2.01 -6.17 5.25
C ASP A 227 -2.47 -5.91 6.70
N THR A 228 -2.54 -7.01 7.47
CA THR A 228 -2.74 -6.96 8.93
C THR A 228 -1.78 -7.88 9.68
N PHE A 229 -0.84 -8.53 9.02
CA PHE A 229 -0.02 -9.60 9.62
C PHE A 229 1.42 -9.18 9.88
N ALA A 230 1.87 -8.07 9.29
CA ALA A 230 3.16 -7.46 9.61
C ALA A 230 2.99 -6.37 10.69
N LEU A 231 4.08 -6.06 11.38
CA LEU A 231 4.13 -4.90 12.27
C LEU A 231 4.44 -3.65 11.45
N ALA A 232 3.99 -2.49 11.93
CA ALA A 232 4.51 -1.21 11.46
C ALA A 232 6.03 -1.21 11.62
N CYS A 233 6.77 -0.77 10.60
CA CYS A 233 8.22 -0.92 10.57
C CYS A 233 8.88 -0.33 11.84
N GLN A 234 9.98 -0.95 12.27
CA GLN A 234 10.65 -0.68 13.54
C GLN A 234 12.16 -0.71 13.38
N ALA A 235 12.89 -0.07 14.31
CA ALA A 235 14.36 0.01 14.27
C ALA A 235 15.06 -1.34 13.97
N LYS A 236 14.59 -2.43 14.58
CA LYS A 236 15.14 -3.78 14.37
C LYS A 236 15.07 -4.24 12.89
N TYR A 237 13.99 -3.91 12.18
CA TYR A 237 13.81 -4.27 10.78
C TYR A 237 14.96 -3.72 9.93
N TYR A 238 15.22 -2.42 10.08
CA TYR A 238 16.27 -1.72 9.37
C TYR A 238 17.66 -2.13 9.84
N GLU A 239 17.89 -2.24 11.14
CA GLU A 239 19.17 -2.65 11.71
C GLU A 239 19.64 -4.03 11.21
N ASP A 240 18.75 -5.01 11.18
CA ASP A 240 19.07 -6.36 10.71
C ASP A 240 19.42 -6.38 9.21
N LEU A 241 18.86 -5.44 8.43
CA LEU A 241 19.16 -5.24 7.00
C LEU A 241 20.36 -4.29 6.76
N GLY A 242 20.98 -3.81 7.84
CA GLY A 242 22.17 -2.96 7.79
C GLY A 242 21.89 -1.46 7.65
N TYR A 243 20.72 -0.98 8.08
CA TYR A 243 20.33 0.43 8.06
C TYR A 243 20.06 0.96 9.49
N PRO A 244 21.08 1.02 10.37
CA PRO A 244 20.88 1.45 11.76
C PRO A 244 20.44 2.92 11.85
N GLY A 245 19.50 3.23 12.75
CA GLY A 245 19.02 4.60 12.96
C GLY A 245 18.08 5.13 11.88
N HIS A 246 17.61 4.26 10.99
CA HIS A 246 16.58 4.59 10.01
C HIS A 246 15.28 5.05 10.69
N ILE A 247 14.63 6.06 10.12
CA ILE A 247 13.30 6.52 10.59
C ILE A 247 12.32 5.36 10.41
N ASN A 248 11.41 5.15 11.36
CA ASN A 248 10.47 4.03 11.28
C ASN A 248 9.10 4.41 11.85
N CYS A 249 8.07 3.72 11.38
CA CYS A 249 6.68 3.97 11.77
C CYS A 249 6.46 3.78 13.27
N THR A 250 7.12 2.79 13.87
CA THR A 250 6.96 2.49 15.29
C THR A 250 7.39 3.67 16.17
N ASP A 251 8.55 4.27 15.91
CA ASP A 251 9.04 5.43 16.64
C ASP A 251 8.21 6.68 16.34
N ASN A 252 7.78 6.84 15.08
CA ASN A 252 6.86 7.90 14.69
C ASN A 252 5.53 7.81 15.48
N PHE A 253 4.98 6.61 15.65
CA PHE A 253 3.77 6.39 16.46
C PHE A 253 4.00 6.65 17.94
N ASN A 254 5.12 6.18 18.50
CA ASN A 254 5.48 6.45 19.90
C ASN A 254 5.48 7.97 20.17
N GLY A 255 6.06 8.77 19.25
CA GLY A 255 6.02 10.22 19.30
C GLY A 255 4.61 10.79 19.18
N ALA A 256 3.87 10.40 18.13
CA ALA A 256 2.55 10.93 17.82
C ALA A 256 1.49 10.60 18.88
N LEU A 257 1.60 9.45 19.55
CA LEU A 257 0.65 8.98 20.56
C LEU A 257 1.00 9.42 21.99
N SER A 258 2.20 9.95 22.23
CA SER A 258 2.67 10.35 23.57
C SER A 258 1.72 11.30 24.32
N ARG A 259 1.02 12.20 23.60
CA ARG A 259 0.05 13.14 24.18
C ARG A 259 -1.19 12.48 24.77
N PHE A 260 -1.43 11.21 24.45
CA PHE A 260 -2.53 10.40 24.97
C PHE A 260 -2.06 9.42 26.06
N GLU A 261 -0.83 9.60 26.56
CA GLU A 261 -0.23 8.77 27.61
C GLU A 261 -0.18 7.26 27.28
N ILE A 262 -0.20 6.94 25.98
CA ILE A 262 -0.04 5.57 25.49
C ILE A 262 1.44 5.19 25.61
N ALA A 263 1.71 4.04 26.23
CA ALA A 263 3.08 3.58 26.44
C ALA A 263 3.78 3.29 25.10
N PRO A 264 5.06 3.69 24.95
CA PRO A 264 5.82 3.41 23.73
C PRO A 264 6.05 1.90 23.58
N ARG A 265 6.06 1.42 22.33
CA ARG A 265 6.29 0.02 21.98
C ARG A 265 7.49 -0.13 21.05
N LYS A 266 8.08 -1.32 21.04
CA LYS A 266 9.19 -1.69 20.13
C LYS A 266 8.71 -2.14 18.74
N GLY A 267 7.40 -2.30 18.58
CA GLY A 267 6.73 -2.67 17.35
C GLY A 267 5.23 -2.51 17.57
N TRP A 268 4.54 -1.93 16.60
CA TRP A 268 3.09 -1.78 16.64
C TRP A 268 2.43 -2.77 15.69
N GLU A 269 1.43 -3.50 16.19
CA GLU A 269 0.45 -4.14 15.33
C GLU A 269 -0.41 -3.05 14.71
N ALA A 270 -0.43 -2.95 13.38
CA ALA A 270 -1.12 -1.90 12.66
C ALA A 270 -1.96 -2.48 11.52
N LEU A 271 -2.88 -1.65 11.03
CA LEU A 271 -3.47 -1.85 9.71
C LEU A 271 -2.58 -1.19 8.68
N ASN A 272 -1.97 -2.01 7.86
CA ASN A 272 -0.97 -1.57 6.92
C ASN A 272 -1.67 -1.38 5.57
N PHE A 273 -2.17 -0.17 5.35
CA PHE A 273 -2.91 0.15 4.14
C PHE A 273 -1.95 0.33 2.95
N PHE A 274 -2.38 -0.18 1.80
CA PHE A 274 -1.72 -0.12 0.49
C PHE A 274 -0.54 -1.09 0.32
N TYR A 275 -0.05 -1.67 1.42
CA TYR A 275 0.96 -2.72 1.40
C TYR A 275 0.55 -3.89 0.50
N ASN A 276 1.41 -4.20 -0.48
CA ASN A 276 1.29 -5.37 -1.33
C ASN A 276 2.17 -6.49 -0.78
N THR A 277 1.77 -7.03 0.37
CA THR A 277 2.44 -8.16 1.02
C THR A 277 1.62 -9.44 0.90
N ALA A 278 2.29 -10.59 0.89
CA ALA A 278 1.66 -11.90 0.76
C ALA A 278 2.49 -12.99 1.46
N PHE A 279 1.88 -14.17 1.61
CA PHE A 279 2.66 -15.39 1.79
C PHE A 279 2.70 -16.14 0.46
N ASP A 280 3.91 -16.50 0.01
CA ASP A 280 4.09 -17.29 -1.20
C ASP A 280 3.84 -18.80 -0.96
N CYS A 281 4.06 -19.63 -1.98
CA CYS A 281 3.88 -21.08 -1.87
C CYS A 281 4.88 -21.76 -0.92
N ASP A 282 5.97 -21.09 -0.57
CA ASP A 282 6.99 -21.54 0.38
C ASP A 282 6.76 -20.95 1.79
N MET A 283 5.58 -20.36 2.01
CA MET A 283 5.15 -19.76 3.27
C MET A 283 6.05 -18.60 3.73
N GLN A 284 6.73 -17.93 2.80
CA GLN A 284 7.53 -16.75 3.09
C GLN A 284 6.68 -15.49 2.99
N LEU A 285 6.87 -14.58 3.94
CA LEU A 285 6.33 -13.23 3.83
C LEU A 285 7.11 -12.50 2.73
N VAL A 286 6.41 -12.14 1.66
CA VAL A 286 6.94 -11.41 0.51
C VAL A 286 6.27 -10.04 0.40
N SER A 287 7.00 -9.07 -0.14
CA SER A 287 6.54 -7.71 -0.41
C SER A 287 6.80 -7.37 -1.88
N ASP A 288 5.93 -6.56 -2.47
CA ASP A 288 6.04 -6.04 -3.83
C ASP A 288 5.49 -4.60 -3.87
N GLU A 289 5.60 -3.92 -5.00
CA GLU A 289 5.14 -2.54 -5.16
C GLU A 289 3.63 -2.44 -4.89
N PRO A 290 3.18 -1.41 -4.15
CA PRO A 290 1.76 -1.17 -3.93
C PRO A 290 1.00 -0.95 -5.24
N TRP A 291 -0.28 -1.32 -5.22
CA TRP A 291 -1.18 -1.10 -6.36
C TRP A 291 -1.85 0.28 -6.36
N SER A 292 -1.66 1.06 -5.29
CA SER A 292 -2.28 2.37 -5.12
C SER A 292 -1.78 3.37 -6.16
N ARG A 293 -2.70 4.21 -6.64
CA ARG A 293 -2.44 5.33 -7.55
C ARG A 293 -2.62 6.66 -6.83
N PRO A 294 -2.14 7.78 -7.40
CA PRO A 294 -2.47 9.11 -6.89
C PRO A 294 -3.97 9.28 -6.64
N GLY A 295 -4.34 9.59 -5.40
CA GLY A 295 -5.73 9.81 -4.98
C GLY A 295 -6.51 8.54 -4.62
N ASP A 296 -5.93 7.34 -4.75
CA ASP A 296 -6.53 6.13 -4.21
C ASP A 296 -6.58 6.19 -2.68
N TYR A 297 -7.56 5.51 -2.08
CA TYR A 297 -7.85 5.65 -0.67
C TYR A 297 -8.58 4.44 -0.08
N VAL A 298 -8.47 4.32 1.24
CA VAL A 298 -9.39 3.53 2.07
C VAL A 298 -10.27 4.47 2.88
N MET A 299 -11.51 4.06 3.10
CA MET A 299 -12.46 4.77 3.95
C MET A 299 -13.01 3.84 5.02
N LEU A 300 -12.82 4.23 6.26
CA LEU A 300 -13.24 3.54 7.46
C LEU A 300 -14.42 4.28 8.07
N ARG A 301 -15.30 3.57 8.75
CA ARG A 301 -16.31 4.12 9.65
C ARG A 301 -15.92 3.79 11.07
N ALA A 302 -15.80 4.80 11.92
CA ALA A 302 -15.59 4.62 13.35
C ALA A 302 -16.85 4.03 14.01
N LEU A 303 -16.70 2.96 14.78
CA LEU A 303 -17.80 2.31 15.49
C LEU A 303 -17.89 2.76 16.95
N ASN A 304 -16.84 3.39 17.46
CA ASN A 304 -16.74 4.00 18.79
C ASN A 304 -16.06 5.37 18.68
N ASP A 305 -15.98 6.08 19.80
CA ASP A 305 -15.06 7.22 19.92
C ASP A 305 -13.63 6.69 20.00
N LEU A 306 -12.75 7.16 19.11
CA LEU A 306 -11.40 6.62 18.96
C LEU A 306 -10.33 7.71 18.98
N VAL A 307 -9.18 7.33 19.54
CA VAL A 307 -7.90 7.95 19.23
C VAL A 307 -7.26 7.13 18.11
N CYS A 308 -7.00 7.78 16.98
CA CYS A 308 -6.36 7.17 15.82
C CYS A 308 -4.97 7.74 15.58
N ALA A 309 -4.13 6.99 14.88
CA ALA A 309 -2.91 7.51 14.29
C ALA A 309 -2.67 6.88 12.92
N SER A 310 -2.13 7.65 12.01
CA SER A 310 -1.67 7.18 10.70
C SER A 310 -0.22 7.59 10.49
N SER A 311 0.56 6.77 9.78
CA SER A 311 1.90 7.12 9.31
C SER A 311 1.96 7.24 7.79
N ALA A 312 2.87 8.05 7.28
CA ALA A 312 3.42 7.87 5.94
C ALA A 312 4.69 7.02 6.13
N CYS A 313 4.64 5.75 5.74
CA CYS A 313 5.72 4.81 6.00
C CYS A 313 7.05 5.30 5.39
N PRO A 314 8.15 5.32 6.15
CA PRO A 314 9.45 5.78 5.68
C PRO A 314 10.22 4.70 4.89
N ASP A 315 9.65 3.53 4.66
CA ASP A 315 10.42 2.42 4.08
C ASP A 315 10.88 2.72 2.64
N ASP A 316 12.18 2.73 2.43
CA ASP A 316 12.82 3.00 1.14
C ASP A 316 13.88 1.94 0.77
N ILE A 317 13.97 0.86 1.57
CA ILE A 317 14.96 -0.20 1.38
C ILE A 317 14.39 -1.42 0.66
N ASP A 318 13.06 -1.49 0.53
CA ASP A 318 12.32 -2.57 -0.10
C ASP A 318 11.17 -2.01 -1.00
N PRO A 319 10.45 -2.86 -1.75
CA PRO A 319 9.44 -2.38 -2.70
C PRO A 319 8.18 -1.78 -2.05
N SER A 320 8.03 -1.80 -0.72
CA SER A 320 6.81 -1.42 -0.01
C SER A 320 6.34 0.00 -0.29
N ASN A 321 7.23 0.96 -0.57
CA ASN A 321 6.86 2.30 -1.07
C ASN A 321 7.37 2.57 -2.49
N ALA A 322 7.65 1.51 -3.26
CA ALA A 322 8.35 1.57 -4.53
C ALA A 322 9.63 2.43 -4.48
N TRP A 323 10.36 2.33 -3.36
CA TRP A 323 11.59 3.07 -3.07
C TRP A 323 11.45 4.62 -3.08
N GLU A 324 10.23 5.16 -3.13
CA GLU A 324 9.98 6.60 -3.08
C GLU A 324 9.00 6.93 -1.96
N VAL A 325 9.53 7.52 -0.87
CA VAL A 325 8.71 7.92 0.27
C VAL A 325 8.00 9.23 -0.04
N THR A 326 6.68 9.20 0.00
CA THR A 326 5.82 10.34 -0.26
C THR A 326 4.80 10.54 0.87
N ASP A 327 3.93 11.52 0.70
CA ASP A 327 3.00 11.92 1.76
C ASP A 327 1.73 11.07 1.76
N VAL A 328 1.04 11.05 2.90
CA VAL A 328 -0.33 10.53 3.04
C VAL A 328 -1.29 11.68 3.34
N HIS A 329 -2.55 11.57 2.95
CA HIS A 329 -3.60 12.51 3.33
C HIS A 329 -4.65 11.85 4.21
N VAL A 330 -5.16 12.56 5.21
CA VAL A 330 -6.28 12.10 6.02
C VAL A 330 -7.40 13.12 6.02
N ARG A 331 -8.62 12.65 5.76
CA ARG A 331 -9.86 13.40 5.92
C ARG A 331 -10.79 12.68 6.89
N VAL A 332 -11.51 13.43 7.71
CA VAL A 332 -12.56 12.91 8.58
C VAL A 332 -13.87 13.59 8.26
N TYR A 333 -14.90 12.81 7.92
CA TYR A 333 -16.23 13.30 7.56
C TYR A 333 -17.24 13.02 8.66
N SER A 334 -18.30 13.82 8.65
CA SER A 334 -19.38 13.74 9.62
C SER A 334 -20.19 12.43 9.50
N PRO A 335 -20.80 11.94 10.60
CA PRO A 335 -21.71 10.78 10.57
C PRO A 335 -23.00 11.02 9.78
N GLN A 336 -23.32 12.29 9.48
CA GLN A 336 -24.48 12.65 8.67
C GLN A 336 -24.25 12.39 7.18
N ASN A 337 -22.99 12.31 6.74
CA ASN A 337 -22.68 11.94 5.37
C ASN A 337 -23.13 10.50 5.06
N ARG A 338 -23.37 10.23 3.79
CA ARG A 338 -23.76 8.92 3.28
C ARG A 338 -22.80 8.54 2.18
N PHE A 339 -22.03 7.48 2.42
CA PHE A 339 -21.13 6.91 1.44
C PHE A 339 -21.56 5.47 1.16
N SER A 340 -21.54 5.08 -0.12
CA SER A 340 -21.77 3.69 -0.50
C SER A 340 -20.64 2.80 -0.01
N VAL A 341 -21.01 1.63 0.51
CA VAL A 341 -20.06 0.54 0.73
C VAL A 341 -19.60 0.06 -0.65
N ALA A 342 -18.30 0.04 -0.93
CA ALA A 342 -17.81 -0.31 -2.26
C ALA A 342 -16.35 -0.77 -2.26
N ILE A 343 -16.03 -1.68 -3.16
CA ILE A 343 -14.66 -2.07 -3.51
C ILE A 343 -14.42 -1.56 -4.93
N ALA A 344 -13.30 -0.90 -5.18
CA ALA A 344 -12.92 -0.59 -6.55
C ALA A 344 -12.36 -1.82 -7.24
N ARG A 345 -12.72 -1.97 -8.50
CA ARG A 345 -12.13 -2.95 -9.40
C ARG A 345 -11.63 -2.25 -10.64
N ARG A 346 -10.47 -2.68 -11.14
CA ARG A 346 -9.92 -2.27 -12.43
C ARG A 346 -9.85 -3.52 -13.31
N VAL A 347 -10.46 -3.45 -14.50
CA VAL A 347 -10.49 -4.60 -15.42
C VAL A 347 -9.11 -4.83 -16.00
N THR A 348 -8.46 -3.79 -16.51
CA THR A 348 -7.05 -3.83 -16.89
C THR A 348 -6.24 -2.98 -15.94
N ALA A 349 -4.90 -3.13 -15.96
CA ALA A 349 -4.02 -2.25 -15.19
C ALA A 349 -4.40 -0.78 -15.46
N ASP A 350 -4.45 -0.34 -16.72
CA ASP A 350 -4.70 1.07 -17.05
C ASP A 350 -6.17 1.54 -16.90
N ALA A 351 -7.10 0.64 -16.60
CA ALA A 351 -8.50 1.01 -16.48
C ALA A 351 -8.77 1.95 -15.28
N PRO A 352 -9.72 2.87 -15.41
CA PRO A 352 -10.23 3.61 -14.25
C PRO A 352 -10.87 2.65 -13.25
N ALA A 353 -10.78 2.99 -11.97
CA ALA A 353 -11.43 2.26 -10.90
C ALA A 353 -12.95 2.35 -11.06
N VAL A 354 -13.62 1.20 -11.06
CA VAL A 354 -15.08 1.09 -11.03
C VAL A 354 -15.48 0.55 -9.67
N LEU A 355 -16.25 1.34 -8.92
CA LEU A 355 -16.77 0.93 -7.62
C LEU A 355 -17.86 -0.14 -7.77
N THR A 356 -17.91 -1.07 -6.82
CA THR A 356 -19.01 -2.03 -6.65
C THR A 356 -20.35 -1.33 -6.66
N LYS A 357 -21.34 -1.93 -7.32
CA LYS A 357 -22.69 -1.37 -7.49
C LYS A 357 -23.75 -2.27 -6.88
N GLU A 358 -24.88 -1.66 -6.56
CA GLU A 358 -26.09 -2.41 -6.25
C GLU A 358 -26.74 -2.93 -7.55
N THR A 359 -27.32 -4.12 -7.51
CA THR A 359 -28.13 -4.64 -8.63
C THR A 359 -29.51 -4.01 -8.63
N ALA A 360 -30.26 -4.15 -9.73
CA ALA A 360 -31.65 -3.71 -9.80
C ALA A 360 -32.56 -4.40 -8.76
N PHE A 361 -32.15 -5.56 -8.23
CA PHE A 361 -32.88 -6.30 -7.21
C PHE A 361 -32.51 -5.89 -5.77
N HIS A 362 -31.44 -5.10 -5.58
CA HIS A 362 -30.90 -4.79 -4.25
C HIS A 362 -31.93 -4.18 -3.29
N ALA A 363 -32.77 -3.25 -3.76
CA ALA A 363 -33.80 -2.64 -2.92
C ALA A 363 -34.80 -3.65 -2.33
N ARG A 364 -35.04 -4.78 -3.03
CA ARG A 364 -35.92 -5.86 -2.53
C ARG A 364 -35.16 -6.84 -1.66
N THR A 365 -33.95 -7.23 -2.03
CA THR A 365 -33.15 -8.21 -1.28
C THR A 365 -32.59 -7.65 0.02
N SER A 366 -32.24 -6.36 0.08
CA SER A 366 -31.72 -5.67 1.28
C SER A 366 -32.76 -5.48 2.40
N ALA A 367 -34.04 -5.68 2.08
CA ALA A 367 -35.11 -5.78 3.06
C ALA A 367 -35.20 -7.18 3.70
N LEU A 368 -34.65 -8.21 3.05
CA LEU A 368 -34.69 -9.60 3.49
C LEU A 368 -33.40 -10.07 4.17
N THR A 369 -32.29 -9.37 3.91
CA THR A 369 -31.00 -9.69 4.52
C THR A 369 -30.11 -8.45 4.66
N LYS A 370 -29.14 -8.55 5.56
CA LYS A 370 -27.98 -7.64 5.64
C LYS A 370 -26.67 -8.35 5.25
N SER A 371 -26.75 -9.65 4.96
CA SER A 371 -25.62 -10.48 4.54
C SER A 371 -25.40 -10.32 3.05
N PHE A 372 -24.47 -9.43 2.68
CA PHE A 372 -24.08 -9.18 1.29
C PHE A 372 -22.60 -9.50 1.08
N VAL A 373 -22.31 -10.04 -0.09
CA VAL A 373 -20.95 -10.30 -0.58
C VAL A 373 -20.75 -9.62 -1.94
N GLU A 374 -19.50 -9.28 -2.22
CA GLU A 374 -19.11 -8.79 -3.54
C GLU A 374 -19.07 -9.97 -4.51
N TYR A 375 -19.67 -9.78 -5.68
CA TYR A 375 -19.54 -10.69 -6.81
C TYR A 375 -19.42 -9.90 -8.12
N ARG A 376 -18.21 -9.88 -8.69
CA ARG A 376 -17.90 -9.31 -10.02
C ARG A 376 -18.40 -7.87 -10.21
N GLY A 377 -18.14 -7.03 -9.22
CA GLY A 377 -18.47 -5.60 -9.20
C GLY A 377 -19.87 -5.29 -8.67
N TYR A 378 -20.56 -6.26 -8.05
CA TYR A 378 -21.90 -6.05 -7.50
C TYR A 378 -22.09 -6.61 -6.10
N TRP A 379 -22.97 -5.98 -5.33
CA TRP A 379 -23.43 -6.49 -4.04
C TRP A 379 -24.58 -7.47 -4.21
N LEU A 380 -24.35 -8.73 -3.85
CA LEU A 380 -25.37 -9.79 -3.87
C LEU A 380 -25.64 -10.36 -2.48
N PRO A 381 -26.89 -10.78 -2.19
CA PRO A 381 -27.21 -11.44 -0.92
C PRO A 381 -26.46 -12.78 -0.83
N HIS A 382 -25.73 -12.98 0.25
CA HIS A 382 -25.05 -14.26 0.51
C HIS A 382 -26.02 -15.32 1.06
N CYS A 383 -26.92 -14.90 1.96
CA CYS A 383 -27.99 -15.71 2.51
C CYS A 383 -29.14 -14.82 3.00
N PHE A 384 -30.34 -15.39 3.12
CA PHE A 384 -31.50 -14.69 3.66
C PHE A 384 -31.73 -15.05 5.14
N ASN A 385 -32.26 -14.08 5.90
CA ASN A 385 -32.41 -14.21 7.35
C ASN A 385 -33.68 -14.99 7.77
N ASN A 386 -34.42 -15.57 6.84
CA ASN A 386 -35.73 -16.19 7.10
C ASN A 386 -35.60 -17.64 7.58
N GLU A 387 -35.10 -18.55 6.74
CA GLU A 387 -35.15 -20.01 6.96
C GLU A 387 -33.74 -20.64 7.05
N GLY A 388 -32.69 -19.87 6.71
CA GLY A 388 -31.30 -20.29 6.75
C GLY A 388 -30.85 -21.15 5.56
N ALA A 389 -29.53 -21.34 5.44
CA ALA A 389 -28.88 -21.95 4.27
C ALA A 389 -29.34 -23.40 3.97
N ILE A 390 -29.68 -24.19 4.99
CA ILE A 390 -30.16 -25.57 4.80
C ILE A 390 -31.54 -25.56 4.12
N ALA A 391 -32.43 -24.67 4.52
CA ALA A 391 -33.74 -24.56 3.90
C ALA A 391 -33.65 -24.02 2.47
N GLU A 392 -32.77 -23.05 2.22
CA GLU A 392 -32.46 -22.56 0.87
C GLU A 392 -31.93 -23.69 -0.04
N TYR A 393 -31.04 -24.55 0.49
CA TYR A 393 -30.54 -25.73 -0.21
C TYR A 393 -31.68 -26.68 -0.62
N TRP A 394 -32.57 -27.04 0.30
CA TRP A 394 -33.70 -27.93 0.00
C TRP A 394 -34.70 -27.28 -0.96
N ALA A 395 -34.92 -25.96 -0.86
CA ALA A 395 -35.75 -25.24 -1.84
C ALA A 395 -35.16 -25.30 -3.25
N CYS A 396 -33.83 -25.18 -3.40
CA CYS A 396 -33.15 -25.34 -4.68
C CYS A 396 -33.27 -26.77 -5.24
N ARG A 397 -33.18 -27.80 -4.38
CA ARG A 397 -33.26 -29.22 -4.77
C ARG A 397 -34.68 -29.69 -5.10
N GLU A 398 -35.67 -29.25 -4.34
CA GLU A 398 -37.01 -29.84 -4.32
C GLU A 398 -38.09 -28.90 -4.87
N LYS A 399 -37.79 -27.61 -5.03
CA LYS A 399 -38.77 -26.58 -5.41
C LYS A 399 -38.22 -25.68 -6.53
N LEU A 400 -38.00 -24.39 -6.24
CA LEU A 400 -37.59 -23.35 -7.16
C LEU A 400 -36.60 -22.43 -6.45
N ALA A 401 -35.52 -22.08 -7.14
CA ALA A 401 -34.62 -21.01 -6.75
C ALA A 401 -34.59 -19.92 -7.83
N VAL A 402 -34.56 -18.66 -7.41
CA VAL A 402 -34.36 -17.50 -8.28
C VAL A 402 -33.05 -16.85 -7.87
N MET A 403 -32.14 -16.68 -8.81
CA MET A 403 -30.80 -16.16 -8.58
C MET A 403 -30.60 -14.85 -9.33
N ASP A 404 -29.96 -13.87 -8.68
CA ASP A 404 -29.59 -12.62 -9.32
C ASP A 404 -28.27 -12.79 -10.08
N LEU A 405 -28.38 -12.91 -11.41
CA LEU A 405 -27.25 -13.01 -12.34
C LEU A 405 -26.96 -11.68 -13.05
N SER A 406 -27.34 -10.55 -12.43
CA SER A 406 -26.92 -9.22 -12.90
C SER A 406 -25.40 -9.09 -13.11
N PRO A 407 -24.53 -9.71 -12.27
CA PRO A 407 -23.09 -9.53 -12.39
C PRO A 407 -22.42 -10.20 -13.60
N LEU A 408 -23.06 -11.22 -14.19
CA LEU A 408 -22.54 -11.85 -15.41
C LEU A 408 -22.45 -10.82 -16.54
N ARG A 409 -21.38 -10.84 -17.32
CA ARG A 409 -21.22 -9.89 -18.42
C ARG A 409 -22.11 -10.28 -19.58
N LYS A 410 -22.75 -9.27 -20.19
CA LYS A 410 -23.57 -9.45 -21.39
C LYS A 410 -22.91 -8.66 -22.53
N TRP A 411 -22.54 -9.36 -23.58
CA TRP A 411 -21.95 -8.81 -24.79
C TRP A 411 -22.97 -8.90 -25.93
N GLU A 412 -23.28 -7.77 -26.55
CA GLU A 412 -24.08 -7.74 -27.79
C GLU A 412 -23.14 -7.96 -28.97
N VAL A 413 -23.37 -9.03 -29.72
CA VAL A 413 -22.63 -9.36 -30.92
C VAL A 413 -23.54 -9.10 -32.11
N LEU A 414 -23.23 -8.03 -32.84
CA LEU A 414 -24.08 -7.46 -33.87
C LEU A 414 -23.37 -7.47 -35.23
N GLY A 415 -24.15 -7.69 -36.29
CA GLY A 415 -23.70 -7.56 -37.67
C GLY A 415 -23.82 -8.86 -38.48
N PRO A 416 -23.64 -8.79 -39.81
CA PRO A 416 -23.88 -9.90 -40.72
C PRO A 416 -22.99 -11.12 -40.44
N ASP A 417 -21.83 -10.92 -39.82
CA ASP A 417 -20.87 -11.98 -39.48
C ASP A 417 -20.99 -12.47 -38.02
N ALA A 418 -22.02 -12.03 -37.28
CA ALA A 418 -22.17 -12.40 -35.86
C ALA A 418 -22.29 -13.92 -35.66
N GLU A 419 -23.04 -14.63 -36.52
CA GLU A 419 -23.14 -16.09 -36.45
C GLU A 419 -21.78 -16.77 -36.68
N THR A 420 -20.99 -16.26 -37.64
CA THR A 420 -19.64 -16.77 -37.95
C THR A 420 -18.69 -16.59 -36.77
N LEU A 421 -18.69 -15.42 -36.13
CA LEU A 421 -17.89 -15.17 -34.94
C LEU A 421 -18.29 -16.10 -33.80
N MET A 422 -19.60 -16.18 -33.50
CA MET A 422 -20.11 -17.06 -32.44
C MET A 422 -19.78 -18.52 -32.70
N GLN A 423 -19.92 -19.00 -33.93
CA GLN A 423 -19.57 -20.37 -34.30
C GLN A 423 -18.07 -20.68 -34.10
N ARG A 424 -17.21 -19.66 -34.17
CA ARG A 424 -15.77 -19.82 -33.99
C ARG A 424 -15.34 -19.86 -32.52
N ILE A 425 -15.98 -19.07 -31.66
CA ILE A 425 -15.49 -18.87 -30.29
C ILE A 425 -16.11 -19.82 -29.25
N VAL A 426 -17.22 -20.49 -29.59
CA VAL A 426 -17.87 -21.43 -28.67
C VAL A 426 -17.89 -22.86 -29.20
N THR A 427 -17.96 -23.81 -28.27
CA THR A 427 -17.95 -25.25 -28.58
C THR A 427 -19.27 -25.80 -29.15
N ARG A 428 -20.39 -25.08 -29.00
CA ARG A 428 -21.68 -25.46 -29.60
C ARG A 428 -21.83 -24.99 -31.05
N ASP A 429 -22.59 -25.77 -31.82
CA ASP A 429 -22.92 -25.48 -33.22
C ASP A 429 -24.01 -24.41 -33.30
N ILE A 430 -23.60 -23.14 -33.29
CA ILE A 430 -24.46 -21.96 -33.29
C ILE A 430 -25.35 -21.87 -34.54
N ARG A 431 -24.93 -22.45 -35.66
CA ARG A 431 -25.75 -22.52 -36.88
C ARG A 431 -27.07 -23.27 -36.68
N LYS A 432 -27.15 -24.14 -35.66
CA LYS A 432 -28.36 -24.88 -35.29
C LYS A 432 -29.25 -24.14 -34.31
N LEU A 433 -28.79 -23.01 -33.74
CA LEU A 433 -29.54 -22.22 -32.79
C LEU A 433 -30.54 -21.34 -33.54
N ALA A 434 -31.84 -21.56 -33.35
CA ALA A 434 -32.87 -20.75 -33.98
C ALA A 434 -33.06 -19.41 -33.27
N VAL A 435 -33.64 -18.42 -33.96
CA VAL A 435 -33.97 -17.12 -33.36
C VAL A 435 -34.94 -17.31 -32.19
N GLY A 436 -34.66 -16.64 -31.06
CA GLY A 436 -35.38 -16.76 -29.80
C GLY A 436 -34.87 -17.88 -28.90
N GLN A 437 -33.90 -18.69 -29.35
CA GLN A 437 -33.33 -19.76 -28.55
C GLN A 437 -32.05 -19.32 -27.81
N VAL A 438 -31.72 -20.14 -26.83
CA VAL A 438 -30.54 -20.00 -25.98
C VAL A 438 -29.82 -21.34 -25.87
N VAL A 439 -28.49 -21.32 -25.81
CA VAL A 439 -27.68 -22.51 -25.58
C VAL A 439 -26.60 -22.25 -24.54
N TYR A 440 -26.37 -23.24 -23.68
CA TYR A 440 -25.22 -23.26 -22.78
C TYR A 440 -24.02 -23.90 -23.49
N THR A 441 -22.86 -23.29 -23.37
CA THR A 441 -21.65 -23.63 -24.13
C THR A 441 -20.40 -23.29 -23.33
N ALA A 442 -19.25 -23.80 -23.77
CA ALA A 442 -17.94 -23.42 -23.22
C ALA A 442 -17.13 -22.63 -24.23
N LEU A 443 -16.27 -21.76 -23.73
CA LEU A 443 -15.15 -21.14 -24.45
C LEU A 443 -13.90 -21.93 -24.11
N CYS A 444 -13.12 -22.25 -25.13
CA CYS A 444 -11.90 -23.01 -24.97
C CYS A 444 -10.74 -22.28 -25.66
N ASN A 445 -9.55 -22.40 -25.08
CA ASN A 445 -8.32 -22.00 -25.75
C ASN A 445 -7.96 -23.01 -26.86
N GLU A 446 -6.89 -22.75 -27.61
CA GLU A 446 -6.46 -23.57 -28.74
C GLU A 446 -6.10 -25.03 -28.36
N THR A 447 -5.76 -25.29 -27.09
CA THR A 447 -5.45 -26.64 -26.60
C THR A 447 -6.68 -27.37 -26.05
N GLY A 448 -7.87 -26.75 -26.10
CA GLY A 448 -9.12 -27.30 -25.58
C GLY A 448 -9.32 -27.07 -24.08
N GLY A 449 -8.44 -26.34 -23.41
CA GLY A 449 -8.61 -25.91 -22.03
C GLY A 449 -9.75 -24.90 -21.91
N MET A 450 -10.64 -25.10 -20.95
CA MET A 450 -11.79 -24.21 -20.72
C MET A 450 -11.31 -22.85 -20.20
N ILE A 451 -11.72 -21.80 -20.90
CA ILE A 451 -11.51 -20.41 -20.50
C ILE A 451 -12.69 -19.97 -19.62
N ASP A 452 -13.91 -20.21 -20.10
CA ASP A 452 -15.14 -19.84 -19.39
C ASP A 452 -16.34 -20.69 -19.84
N ASP A 453 -17.42 -20.68 -19.05
CA ASP A 453 -18.74 -21.10 -19.47
C ASP A 453 -19.64 -19.93 -19.85
N ALA A 454 -20.49 -20.13 -20.86
CA ALA A 454 -21.33 -19.07 -21.37
C ALA A 454 -22.70 -19.55 -21.82
N THR A 455 -23.61 -18.58 -21.87
CA THR A 455 -24.93 -18.72 -22.45
C THR A 455 -25.04 -17.81 -23.66
N VAL A 456 -25.36 -18.39 -24.83
CA VAL A 456 -25.54 -17.62 -26.08
C VAL A 456 -27.01 -17.59 -26.45
N PHE A 457 -27.57 -16.39 -26.53
CA PHE A 457 -28.91 -16.13 -27.04
C PHE A 457 -28.83 -15.70 -28.50
N ARG A 458 -29.67 -16.26 -29.37
CA ARG A 458 -29.89 -15.73 -30.72
C ARG A 458 -31.12 -14.83 -30.70
N LEU A 459 -30.92 -13.52 -30.65
CA LEU A 459 -32.00 -12.53 -30.55
C LEU A 459 -32.53 -12.11 -31.93
N GLY A 460 -31.74 -12.30 -32.99
CA GLY A 460 -32.12 -12.05 -34.38
C GLY A 460 -31.24 -12.82 -35.35
N GLN A 461 -31.36 -12.52 -36.64
CA GLN A 461 -30.50 -13.13 -37.66
C GLN A 461 -29.03 -12.75 -37.44
N ASP A 462 -28.80 -11.46 -37.17
CA ASP A 462 -27.49 -10.80 -37.05
C ASP A 462 -27.28 -10.21 -35.65
N ASN A 463 -27.97 -10.76 -34.64
CA ASN A 463 -27.92 -10.29 -33.25
C ASN A 463 -27.86 -11.48 -32.30
N PHE A 464 -26.73 -11.60 -31.62
CA PHE A 464 -26.50 -12.57 -30.56
C PHE A 464 -26.16 -11.84 -29.26
N ARG A 465 -26.63 -12.38 -28.13
CA ARG A 465 -26.16 -11.97 -26.82
C ARG A 465 -25.35 -13.09 -26.22
N PHE A 466 -24.08 -12.83 -25.99
CA PHE A 466 -23.16 -13.71 -25.30
C PHE A 466 -23.12 -13.31 -23.82
N VAL A 467 -23.39 -14.27 -22.92
CA VAL A 467 -23.35 -14.06 -21.47
C VAL A 467 -22.29 -14.95 -20.87
N GLY A 468 -21.17 -14.35 -20.48
CA GLY A 468 -20.02 -15.02 -19.87
C GLY A 468 -19.91 -14.76 -18.38
N GLY A 469 -19.18 -15.64 -17.72
CA GLY A 469 -18.73 -15.49 -16.35
C GLY A 469 -17.69 -14.38 -16.24
N ASP A 470 -16.76 -14.26 -17.21
CA ASP A 470 -15.63 -13.36 -17.09
C ASP A 470 -15.77 -12.00 -17.78
N GLU A 471 -15.13 -10.98 -17.21
CA GLU A 471 -15.04 -9.66 -17.85
C GLU A 471 -13.94 -9.57 -18.89
N TYR A 472 -12.98 -10.50 -18.88
CA TYR A 472 -11.95 -10.64 -19.90
C TYR A 472 -12.43 -11.37 -21.16
N ASP A 473 -13.63 -11.96 -21.17
CA ASP A 473 -14.14 -12.70 -22.34
C ASP A 473 -14.23 -11.89 -23.64
N GLY A 474 -14.30 -10.56 -23.52
CA GLY A 474 -14.32 -9.65 -24.67
C GLY A 474 -13.06 -8.79 -24.82
N VAL A 475 -11.98 -9.08 -24.08
CA VAL A 475 -10.72 -8.31 -24.06
C VAL A 475 -9.59 -9.06 -24.76
#